data_AF-A0AAD3HNK8-F1
#
_entry.id   AF-A0AAD3HNK8-F1
#
_cell.length_a   1.000
_cell.length_b   1.000
_cell.length_c   1.000
_cell.angle_alpha   90.00
_cell.angle_beta   90.00
_cell.angle_gamma   90.00
#
_symmetry.space_group_name_H-M   'P 1'
#
loop_
_entity.id
_entity.type
_entity.pdbx_description
1 polymer ?
#
loop_
_entity_poly.entity_id
_entity_poly.type
_entity_poly.pdbx_seq_one_letter_code
_entity_poly.pdbx_strand_id
1 'polypeptide(L)'
;MDFPKTVEEIFEDYQRRRSGLLRALTDDLEDFYQQADPERDNLCLYGTRDGNWVVELPAEEVPPELPEPCLGINFARDGMQKRDWVALVAVHSDSWLLAVAFFYGVKLDAAGRNRLFKLINSLPTLFESVTQRNKYKTAAPPQPPQPGPVVKKKKFEDRPTESKYPSGRLLKQDDVSPALKGRQAELFWPDNQLWYLVEIISVNAKTKQAKIVYASGEEEDLDLAEIVREGHMALL
;
A
#
# COMPACT_ATOMS: atom_id res chain seq x y z
N MET A 1 -16.02 -31.19 8.80
CA MET A 1 -16.27 -29.82 9.29
C MET A 1 -17.40 -29.25 8.46
N ASP A 2 -18.34 -28.54 9.07
CA ASP A 2 -19.38 -27.84 8.32
C ASP A 2 -18.78 -26.58 7.68
N PHE A 3 -18.96 -26.44 6.37
CA PHE A 3 -18.59 -25.22 5.65
C PHE A 3 -19.61 -24.10 5.94
N PRO A 4 -19.19 -22.83 5.92
CA PRO A 4 -20.10 -21.71 6.13
C PRO A 4 -21.14 -21.67 5.00
N LYS A 5 -22.43 -21.51 5.35
CA LYS A 5 -23.55 -21.58 4.40
C LYS A 5 -24.41 -20.31 4.39
N THR A 6 -24.47 -19.62 5.52
CA THR A 6 -25.20 -18.35 5.67
C THR A 6 -24.31 -17.15 5.38
N VAL A 7 -24.90 -15.99 5.10
CA VAL A 7 -24.16 -14.75 4.87
C VAL A 7 -23.27 -14.41 6.07
N GLU A 8 -23.80 -14.59 7.29
CA GLU A 8 -23.11 -14.36 8.55
C GLU A 8 -21.90 -15.27 8.72
N GLU A 9 -22.07 -16.58 8.55
CA GLU A 9 -20.98 -17.55 8.69
C GLU A 9 -19.88 -17.32 7.64
N ILE A 10 -20.25 -16.99 6.40
CA ILE A 10 -19.29 -16.71 5.32
C ILE A 10 -18.54 -15.41 5.62
N PHE A 11 -19.23 -14.39 6.10
CA PHE A 11 -18.58 -13.13 6.48
C PHE A 11 -17.66 -13.32 7.70
N GLU A 12 -18.04 -14.14 8.67
CA GLU A 12 -17.18 -14.48 9.81
C GLU A 12 -15.92 -15.25 9.38
N ASP A 13 -16.05 -16.23 8.48
CA ASP A 13 -14.92 -16.93 7.86
C ASP A 13 -13.99 -15.94 7.15
N TYR A 14 -14.55 -15.04 6.32
CA TYR A 14 -13.80 -13.96 5.67
C TYR A 14 -13.04 -13.10 6.68
N GLN A 15 -13.70 -12.66 7.77
CA GLN A 15 -13.09 -11.81 8.78
C GLN A 15 -11.91 -12.50 9.48
N ARG A 16 -12.06 -13.78 9.84
CA ARG A 16 -10.99 -14.55 10.49
C ARG A 16 -9.79 -14.70 9.56
N ARG A 17 -10.00 -15.13 8.31
CA ARG A 17 -8.91 -15.25 7.33
C ARG A 17 -8.23 -13.91 7.07
N ARG A 18 -9.01 -12.84 6.88
CA ARG A 18 -8.50 -11.47 6.73
C ARG A 18 -7.67 -11.04 7.93
N SER A 19 -8.10 -11.36 9.15
CA SER A 19 -7.35 -11.05 10.38
C SER A 19 -6.00 -11.75 10.41
N GLY A 20 -5.95 -13.03 10.06
CA GLY A 20 -4.68 -13.78 9.97
C GLY A 20 -3.73 -13.19 8.95
N LEU A 21 -4.23 -12.91 7.74
CA LEU A 21 -3.45 -12.30 6.67
C LEU A 21 -2.96 -10.89 7.03
N LEU A 22 -3.80 -10.06 7.65
CA LEU A 22 -3.41 -8.74 8.09
C LEU A 22 -2.28 -8.83 9.11
N ARG A 23 -2.35 -9.78 10.05
CA ARG A 23 -1.30 -10.02 11.05
C ARG A 23 0.01 -10.41 10.37
N ALA A 24 -0.03 -11.34 9.40
CA ALA A 24 1.14 -11.73 8.58
C ALA A 24 1.80 -10.53 7.90
N LEU A 25 1.00 -9.60 7.37
CA LEU A 25 1.48 -8.45 6.62
C LEU A 25 1.84 -7.25 7.50
N THR A 26 1.54 -7.27 8.80
CA THR A 26 1.84 -6.15 9.70
C THR A 26 2.64 -6.52 10.93
N ASP A 27 2.10 -7.36 11.81
CA ASP A 27 2.65 -7.61 13.14
C ASP A 27 3.69 -8.74 13.09
N ASP A 28 3.42 -9.75 12.27
CA ASP A 28 4.28 -10.91 12.07
C ASP A 28 5.10 -10.80 10.76
N LEU A 29 5.23 -9.59 10.20
CA LEU A 29 5.85 -9.37 8.88
C LEU A 29 7.27 -9.93 8.78
N GLU A 30 8.04 -9.89 9.85
CA GLU A 30 9.41 -10.40 9.80
C GLU A 30 9.46 -11.92 9.69
N ASP A 31 8.58 -12.62 10.43
CA ASP A 31 8.44 -14.07 10.35
C ASP A 31 7.92 -14.49 8.96
N PHE A 32 6.89 -13.82 8.47
CA PHE A 32 6.38 -14.02 7.12
C PHE A 32 7.46 -13.80 6.05
N TYR A 33 8.24 -12.72 6.16
CA TYR A 33 9.32 -12.40 5.21
C TYR A 33 10.40 -13.49 5.20
N GLN A 34 10.75 -14.04 6.36
CA GLN A 34 11.72 -15.13 6.48
C GLN A 34 11.19 -16.45 5.89
N GLN A 35 9.93 -16.78 6.14
CA GLN A 35 9.32 -18.01 5.61
C GLN A 35 9.12 -17.98 4.09
N ALA A 36 8.91 -16.80 3.50
CA ALA A 36 8.79 -16.56 2.07
C ALA A 36 10.16 -16.56 1.35
N ASP A 37 10.94 -17.62 1.54
CA ASP A 37 12.28 -17.78 0.98
C ASP A 37 12.24 -17.98 -0.55
N PRO A 38 12.90 -17.12 -1.36
CA PRO A 38 12.99 -17.25 -2.81
C PRO A 38 13.70 -18.53 -3.28
N GLU A 39 14.51 -19.17 -2.43
CA GLU A 39 15.18 -20.44 -2.76
C GLU A 39 14.26 -21.66 -2.59
N ARG A 40 13.07 -21.48 -2.02
CA ARG A 40 12.03 -22.51 -1.95
C ARG A 40 11.16 -22.49 -3.20
N ASP A 41 10.49 -23.61 -3.46
CA ASP A 41 9.48 -23.72 -4.52
C ASP A 41 8.36 -22.67 -4.36
N ASN A 42 7.50 -22.54 -5.37
CA ASN A 42 6.52 -21.47 -5.48
C ASN A 42 5.55 -21.43 -4.27
N LEU A 43 5.79 -20.54 -3.31
CA LEU A 43 5.01 -20.46 -2.07
C LEU A 43 3.76 -19.60 -2.24
N CYS A 44 2.77 -19.87 -1.39
CA CYS A 44 1.51 -19.16 -1.24
C CYS A 44 1.34 -18.68 0.21
N LEU A 45 0.59 -17.59 0.41
CA LEU A 45 0.17 -17.13 1.74
C LEU A 45 -1.31 -17.43 1.94
N TYR A 46 -1.64 -18.17 3.00
CA TYR A 46 -3.01 -18.57 3.32
C TYR A 46 -3.50 -17.91 4.61
N GLY A 47 -4.74 -17.41 4.58
CA GLY A 47 -5.52 -17.11 5.78
C GLY A 47 -6.35 -18.31 6.21
N THR A 48 -6.23 -18.74 7.46
CA THR A 48 -6.93 -19.92 7.99
C THR A 48 -8.26 -19.56 8.66
N ARG A 49 -9.15 -20.54 8.81
CA ARG A 49 -10.47 -20.36 9.47
C ARG A 49 -10.37 -20.01 10.95
N ASP A 50 -9.24 -20.31 11.58
CA ASP A 50 -8.99 -20.03 13.00
C ASP A 50 -8.36 -18.64 13.23
N GLY A 51 -8.21 -17.84 12.16
CA GLY A 51 -7.65 -16.50 12.24
C GLY A 51 -6.13 -16.43 12.28
N ASN A 52 -5.46 -17.53 11.92
CA ASN A 52 -4.00 -17.59 11.71
C ASN A 52 -3.65 -17.47 10.23
N TRP A 53 -2.36 -17.38 9.95
CA TRP A 53 -1.79 -17.42 8.60
C TRP A 53 -0.75 -18.54 8.49
N VAL A 54 -0.53 -19.05 7.29
CA VAL A 54 0.53 -20.03 6.98
C VAL A 54 1.13 -19.76 5.60
N VAL A 55 2.41 -20.11 5.43
CA VAL A 55 3.12 -20.06 4.14
C VAL A 55 3.43 -21.48 3.70
N GLU A 56 2.73 -21.95 2.67
CA GLU A 56 2.80 -23.33 2.20
C GLU A 56 2.82 -23.40 0.67
N LEU A 57 3.09 -24.59 0.14
CA LEU A 57 2.93 -24.90 -1.28
C LEU A 57 1.43 -24.92 -1.65
N PRO A 58 1.08 -24.66 -2.91
CA PRO A 58 -0.29 -24.84 -3.39
C PRO A 58 -0.79 -26.26 -3.16
N ALA A 59 -2.10 -26.45 -3.03
CA ALA A 59 -2.67 -27.78 -2.88
C ALA A 59 -2.26 -28.70 -4.04
N GLU A 60 -1.86 -29.93 -3.69
CA GLU A 60 -1.49 -30.96 -4.67
C GLU A 60 -2.72 -31.56 -5.38
N GLU A 61 -3.91 -31.44 -4.78
CA GLU A 61 -5.15 -32.00 -5.31
C GLU A 61 -5.66 -31.20 -6.53
N VAL A 62 -6.12 -31.93 -7.56
CA VAL A 62 -6.66 -31.35 -8.79
C VAL A 62 -8.05 -31.92 -9.09
N PRO A 63 -9.14 -31.12 -8.99
CA PRO A 63 -9.17 -29.71 -8.60
C PRO A 63 -9.06 -29.51 -7.07
N PRO A 64 -8.50 -28.38 -6.60
CA PRO A 64 -8.45 -28.05 -5.19
C PRO A 64 -9.85 -27.79 -4.61
N GLU A 65 -10.01 -28.02 -3.30
CA GLU A 65 -11.28 -27.83 -2.61
C GLU A 65 -11.72 -26.36 -2.53
N LEU A 66 -10.77 -25.43 -2.41
CA LEU A 66 -11.01 -23.99 -2.39
C LEU A 66 -10.22 -23.31 -3.52
N PRO A 67 -10.60 -22.08 -3.93
CA PRO A 67 -9.73 -21.25 -4.75
C PRO A 67 -8.34 -21.12 -4.13
N GLU A 68 -7.31 -21.29 -4.94
CA GLU A 68 -5.92 -21.12 -4.50
C GLU A 68 -5.52 -19.63 -4.49
N PRO A 69 -4.70 -19.18 -3.52
CA PRO A 69 -4.12 -17.84 -3.51
C PRO A 69 -3.05 -17.70 -4.60
N CYS A 70 -2.47 -16.49 -4.69
CA CYS A 70 -1.41 -16.22 -5.66
C CYS A 70 -0.17 -17.06 -5.38
N LEU A 71 0.29 -17.77 -6.42
CA LEU A 71 1.44 -18.65 -6.41
C LEU A 71 2.74 -17.88 -6.65
N GLY A 72 3.79 -18.24 -5.91
CA GLY A 72 5.15 -17.72 -6.14
C GLY A 72 5.38 -16.33 -5.56
N ILE A 73 4.70 -15.99 -4.45
CA ILE A 73 4.89 -14.69 -3.79
C ILE A 73 6.33 -14.46 -3.33
N ASN A 74 7.08 -15.53 -3.08
CA ASN A 74 8.48 -15.50 -2.65
C ASN A 74 9.45 -15.03 -3.74
N PHE A 75 9.14 -15.22 -5.04
CA PHE A 75 10.08 -14.83 -6.11
C PHE A 75 10.24 -13.33 -6.28
N ALA A 76 9.17 -12.58 -6.08
CA ALA A 76 9.20 -11.13 -6.18
C ALA A 76 9.81 -10.44 -4.95
N ARG A 77 10.04 -11.19 -3.85
CA ARG A 77 10.40 -10.63 -2.54
C ARG A 77 11.65 -9.76 -2.58
N ASP A 78 12.73 -10.28 -3.17
CA ASP A 78 14.03 -9.60 -3.20
C ASP A 78 14.23 -8.73 -4.46
N GLY A 79 13.26 -8.78 -5.39
CA GLY A 79 13.27 -8.00 -6.63
C GLY A 79 12.66 -6.60 -6.52
N MET A 80 12.11 -6.21 -5.37
CA MET A 80 11.48 -4.91 -5.13
C MET A 80 11.64 -4.45 -3.67
N GLN A 81 11.21 -3.23 -3.36
CA GLN A 81 11.25 -2.76 -1.97
C GLN A 81 10.29 -3.60 -1.12
N LYS A 82 10.69 -3.93 0.12
CA LYS A 82 9.87 -4.74 1.05
C LYS A 82 8.45 -4.20 1.21
N ARG A 83 8.27 -2.87 1.20
CA ARG A 83 6.95 -2.22 1.27
C ARG A 83 6.08 -2.50 0.03
N ASP A 84 6.68 -2.51 -1.15
CA ASP A 84 5.99 -2.73 -2.43
C ASP A 84 5.63 -4.21 -2.56
N TRP A 85 6.50 -5.10 -2.09
CA TRP A 85 6.23 -6.53 -1.99
C TRP A 85 5.04 -6.82 -1.05
N VAL A 86 5.03 -6.23 0.15
CA VAL A 86 3.90 -6.36 1.08
C VAL A 86 2.60 -5.86 0.45
N ALA A 87 2.65 -4.73 -0.25
CA ALA A 87 1.48 -4.17 -0.94
C ALA A 87 0.97 -5.10 -2.06
N LEU A 88 1.89 -5.68 -2.86
CA LEU A 88 1.57 -6.67 -3.88
C LEU A 88 0.89 -7.90 -3.30
N VAL A 89 1.47 -8.49 -2.24
CA VAL A 89 0.90 -9.65 -1.54
C VAL A 89 -0.48 -9.32 -0.97
N ALA A 90 -0.68 -8.11 -0.44
CA ALA A 90 -1.96 -7.65 0.08
C ALA A 90 -3.05 -7.64 -1.01
N VAL A 91 -2.78 -7.07 -2.19
CA VAL A 91 -3.74 -7.02 -3.31
C VAL A 91 -4.16 -8.42 -3.77
N HIS A 92 -3.20 -9.33 -3.89
CA HIS A 92 -3.49 -10.72 -4.24
C HIS A 92 -4.29 -11.45 -3.14
N SER A 93 -3.97 -11.17 -1.87
CA SER A 93 -4.69 -11.72 -0.73
C SER A 93 -6.14 -11.23 -0.64
N ASP A 94 -6.39 -9.94 -0.91
CA ASP A 94 -7.74 -9.36 -0.97
C ASP A 94 -8.59 -10.05 -2.05
N SER A 95 -7.99 -10.28 -3.23
CA SER A 95 -8.66 -10.99 -4.34
C SER A 95 -9.00 -12.43 -3.96
N TRP A 96 -8.07 -13.12 -3.30
CA TRP A 96 -8.27 -14.50 -2.84
C TRP A 96 -9.38 -14.61 -1.78
N LEU A 97 -9.41 -13.70 -0.80
CA LEU A 97 -10.45 -13.66 0.22
C LEU A 97 -11.85 -13.50 -0.39
N LEU A 98 -11.98 -12.65 -1.41
CA LEU A 98 -13.24 -12.48 -2.14
C LEU A 98 -13.63 -13.77 -2.88
N ALA A 99 -12.68 -14.42 -3.54
CA ALA A 99 -12.91 -15.69 -4.24
C ALA A 99 -13.41 -16.78 -3.28
N VAL A 100 -12.76 -16.94 -2.12
CA VAL A 100 -13.17 -17.93 -1.09
C VAL A 100 -14.56 -17.62 -0.54
N ALA A 101 -14.85 -16.35 -0.22
CA ALA A 101 -16.16 -15.95 0.30
C ALA A 101 -17.29 -16.27 -0.70
N PHE A 102 -17.09 -15.97 -1.98
CA PHE A 102 -18.09 -16.23 -3.01
C PHE A 102 -18.13 -17.70 -3.48
N PHE A 103 -17.07 -18.47 -3.27
CA PHE A 103 -17.08 -19.92 -3.41
C PHE A 103 -18.06 -20.56 -2.43
N TYR A 104 -17.98 -20.20 -1.13
CA TYR A 104 -18.98 -20.64 -0.15
C TYR A 104 -20.38 -20.06 -0.41
N GLY A 105 -20.44 -18.85 -0.99
CA GLY A 105 -21.66 -18.16 -1.34
C GLY A 105 -22.46 -18.74 -2.51
N VAL A 106 -22.07 -19.88 -3.10
CA VAL A 106 -22.69 -20.45 -4.31
C VAL A 106 -24.19 -20.72 -4.18
N LYS A 107 -24.68 -21.04 -2.97
CA LYS A 107 -26.11 -21.29 -2.71
C LYS A 107 -26.88 -20.04 -2.30
N LEU A 108 -26.22 -18.90 -2.12
CA LEU A 108 -26.89 -17.64 -1.81
C LEU A 108 -27.63 -17.14 -3.05
N ASP A 109 -28.82 -16.56 -2.84
CA ASP A 109 -29.53 -15.83 -3.88
C ASP A 109 -28.86 -14.47 -4.18
N ALA A 110 -29.43 -13.70 -5.12
CA ALA A 110 -28.89 -12.40 -5.49
C ALA A 110 -28.85 -11.40 -4.31
N ALA A 111 -29.87 -11.43 -3.44
CA ALA A 111 -29.94 -10.56 -2.27
C ALA A 111 -28.88 -10.93 -1.23
N GLY A 112 -28.68 -12.22 -0.97
CA GLY A 112 -27.66 -12.75 -0.08
C GLY A 112 -26.25 -12.42 -0.54
N ARG A 113 -25.96 -12.59 -1.84
CA ARG A 113 -24.65 -12.20 -2.42
C ARG A 113 -24.39 -10.70 -2.32
N ASN A 114 -25.39 -9.86 -2.58
CA ASN A 114 -25.28 -8.41 -2.41
C ASN A 114 -25.03 -8.02 -0.94
N ARG A 115 -25.74 -8.65 0.00
CA ARG A 115 -25.54 -8.42 1.44
C ARG A 115 -24.15 -8.83 1.89
N LEU A 116 -23.66 -10.00 1.46
CA LEU A 116 -22.30 -10.46 1.74
C LEU A 116 -21.26 -9.45 1.22
N PHE A 117 -21.39 -9.00 -0.03
CA PHE A 117 -20.49 -7.99 -0.60
C PHE A 117 -20.48 -6.70 0.22
N LYS A 118 -21.65 -6.20 0.65
CA LYS A 118 -21.75 -4.99 1.49
C LYS A 118 -21.04 -5.15 2.84
N LEU A 119 -21.13 -6.34 3.46
CA LEU A 119 -20.42 -6.63 4.71
C LEU A 119 -18.91 -6.66 4.49
N ILE A 120 -18.44 -7.35 3.45
CA ILE A 120 -17.03 -7.40 3.07
C ILE A 120 -16.49 -5.98 2.84
N ASN A 121 -17.20 -5.18 2.04
CA ASN A 121 -16.82 -3.81 1.67
C ASN A 121 -17.03 -2.77 2.78
N SER A 122 -17.51 -3.18 3.97
CA SER A 122 -17.55 -2.33 5.16
C SER A 122 -16.21 -2.29 5.91
N LEU A 123 -15.29 -3.19 5.57
CA LEU A 123 -13.94 -3.25 6.11
C LEU A 123 -12.94 -2.67 5.10
N PRO A 124 -11.86 -2.02 5.57
CA PRO A 124 -10.76 -1.68 4.66
C PRO A 124 -10.17 -2.97 4.09
N THR A 125 -9.68 -2.90 2.87
CA THR A 125 -8.87 -3.96 2.25
C THR A 125 -7.57 -4.18 3.04
N LEU A 126 -6.93 -5.33 2.83
CA LEU A 126 -5.58 -5.55 3.35
C LEU A 126 -4.63 -4.51 2.77
N PHE A 127 -4.72 -4.23 1.46
CA PHE A 127 -3.92 -3.20 0.80
C PHE A 127 -4.05 -1.83 1.47
N GLU A 128 -5.28 -1.34 1.68
CA GLU A 128 -5.52 -0.08 2.39
C GLU A 128 -4.95 -0.14 3.81
N SER A 129 -5.12 -1.26 4.51
CA SER A 129 -4.67 -1.40 5.88
C SER A 129 -3.14 -1.35 6.00
N VAL A 130 -2.40 -1.99 5.09
CA VAL A 130 -0.93 -2.01 5.12
C VAL A 130 -0.33 -0.71 4.61
N THR A 131 -0.92 -0.10 3.58
CA THR A 131 -0.44 1.18 3.03
C THR A 131 -0.73 2.36 3.95
N GLN A 132 -1.91 2.38 4.61
CA GLN A 132 -2.24 3.41 5.59
C GLN A 132 -1.43 3.25 6.88
N ARG A 133 -1.23 2.02 7.40
CA ARG A 133 -0.37 1.80 8.58
C ARG A 133 1.08 2.19 8.34
N ASN A 134 1.58 2.03 7.11
CA ASN A 134 2.92 2.49 6.77
C ASN A 134 3.06 4.01 6.83
N LYS A 135 1.99 4.78 6.57
CA LYS A 135 1.96 6.24 6.82
C LYS A 135 2.06 6.56 8.32
N TYR A 136 1.48 5.74 9.19
CA TYR A 136 1.48 5.96 10.65
C TYR A 136 2.69 5.37 11.39
N LYS A 137 3.36 4.33 10.88
CA LYS A 137 4.58 3.78 11.51
C LYS A 137 5.84 4.63 11.23
N THR A 138 5.84 5.46 10.18
CA THR A 138 6.87 6.50 9.95
C THR A 138 6.54 7.82 10.64
N ALA A 139 5.30 8.03 11.06
CA ALA A 139 4.92 9.18 11.89
C ALA A 139 5.33 8.92 13.35
N ALA A 140 6.34 9.64 13.83
CA ALA A 140 6.70 9.62 15.25
C ALA A 140 5.47 9.99 16.13
N PRO A 141 5.35 9.44 17.36
CA PRO A 141 4.25 9.77 18.25
C PRO A 141 4.19 11.29 18.51
N PRO A 142 3.00 11.91 18.65
CA PRO A 142 2.89 13.32 18.98
C PRO A 142 3.54 13.56 20.35
N GLN A 143 4.64 14.30 20.38
CA GLN A 143 5.24 14.73 21.64
C GLN A 143 4.35 15.81 22.29
N PRO A 144 4.09 15.73 23.60
CA PRO A 144 3.39 16.80 24.30
C PRO A 144 4.25 18.09 24.27
N PRO A 145 3.62 19.26 24.13
CA PRO A 145 4.33 20.51 23.87
C PRO A 145 5.17 20.92 25.07
N GLN A 146 6.50 20.98 24.88
CA GLN A 146 7.40 21.70 25.79
C GLN A 146 7.58 23.15 25.31
N PRO A 147 7.57 24.14 26.22
CA PRO A 147 7.73 25.54 25.83
C PRO A 147 9.21 25.97 25.81
N GLY A 148 9.67 26.42 24.63
CA GLY A 148 10.80 27.34 24.45
C GLY A 148 11.78 26.94 23.33
N PRO A 149 12.61 27.86 22.80
CA PRO A 149 12.38 29.24 22.40
C PRO A 149 12.21 29.38 20.86
N VAL A 150 11.59 30.49 20.42
CA VAL A 150 11.24 30.78 19.02
C VAL A 150 12.48 31.02 18.15
N VAL A 151 12.67 30.19 17.11
CA VAL A 151 13.50 30.54 15.93
C VAL A 151 12.81 30.05 14.64
N LYS A 152 12.18 31.03 13.95
CA LYS A 152 11.72 31.09 12.54
C LYS A 152 11.23 29.81 11.83
N LYS A 153 9.93 29.51 11.94
CA LYS A 153 9.14 28.82 10.90
C LYS A 153 8.75 29.84 9.83
N LYS A 154 9.06 29.60 8.55
CA LYS A 154 8.51 30.32 7.36
C LYS A 154 8.87 29.64 6.02
N LYS A 155 8.61 28.34 5.81
CA LYS A 155 8.82 27.75 4.46
C LYS A 155 7.53 27.38 3.73
N PHE A 156 6.47 26.97 4.41
CA PHE A 156 5.22 26.53 3.77
C PHE A 156 3.95 27.30 4.21
N GLU A 157 4.06 28.30 5.09
CA GLU A 157 2.89 28.89 5.79
C GLU A 157 1.86 29.63 4.90
N ASP A 158 2.24 30.08 3.70
CA ASP A 158 1.37 30.89 2.84
C ASP A 158 0.69 30.11 1.69
N ARG A 159 0.92 28.79 1.58
CA ARG A 159 0.38 27.99 0.47
C ARG A 159 -0.39 26.77 0.95
N PRO A 160 -1.50 26.40 0.28
CA PRO A 160 -2.17 25.12 0.53
C PRO A 160 -1.18 23.96 0.38
N THR A 161 -1.22 23.01 1.32
CA THR A 161 -0.35 21.82 1.28
C THR A 161 -0.82 20.77 0.27
N GLU A 162 -2.09 20.84 -0.12
CA GLU A 162 -2.71 20.02 -1.16
C GLU A 162 -3.66 20.85 -2.04
N SER A 163 -3.80 20.48 -3.31
CA SER A 163 -4.71 21.13 -4.24
C SER A 163 -5.22 20.17 -5.32
N LYS A 164 -6.35 20.50 -5.95
CA LYS A 164 -6.92 19.70 -7.05
C LYS A 164 -6.26 19.97 -8.40
N TYR A 165 -5.63 21.14 -8.55
CA TYR A 165 -5.00 21.59 -9.78
C TYR A 165 -3.67 22.25 -9.45
N PRO A 166 -2.63 22.05 -10.28
CA PRO A 166 -1.35 22.68 -10.05
C PRO A 166 -1.48 24.19 -10.25
N SER A 167 -0.87 24.96 -9.35
CA SER A 167 -0.69 26.40 -9.49
C SER A 167 0.56 26.77 -10.29
N GLY A 168 1.52 25.84 -10.38
CA GLY A 168 2.79 26.01 -11.10
C GLY A 168 2.80 25.57 -12.57
N ARG A 169 3.96 25.75 -13.22
CA ARG A 169 4.21 25.21 -14.57
C ARG A 169 4.81 23.83 -14.47
N LEU A 170 4.32 22.86 -15.24
CA LEU A 170 4.90 21.52 -15.32
C LEU A 170 6.41 21.53 -15.57
N LEU A 171 7.12 20.66 -14.85
CA LEU A 171 8.53 20.39 -15.01
C LEU A 171 8.80 19.80 -16.39
N LYS A 172 9.79 20.34 -17.10
CA LYS A 172 10.24 19.87 -18.41
C LYS A 172 11.66 19.33 -18.33
N GLN A 173 12.05 18.56 -19.35
CA GLN A 173 13.37 17.93 -19.42
C GLN A 173 14.52 18.95 -19.33
N ASP A 174 14.34 20.13 -19.93
CA ASP A 174 15.32 21.22 -19.92
C ASP A 174 15.52 21.86 -18.54
N ASP A 175 14.55 21.68 -17.63
CA ASP A 175 14.65 22.22 -16.27
C ASP A 175 15.51 21.34 -15.35
N VAL A 176 15.74 20.07 -15.73
CA VAL A 176 16.40 19.08 -14.87
C VAL A 176 17.89 19.38 -14.75
N SER A 177 18.20 20.17 -13.73
CA SER A 177 19.52 20.69 -13.43
C SER A 177 19.72 20.82 -11.90
N PRO A 178 20.95 21.02 -11.42
CA PRO A 178 21.20 21.29 -10.00
C PRO A 178 20.44 22.51 -9.44
N ALA A 179 19.97 23.42 -10.31
CA ALA A 179 19.21 24.61 -9.92
C ALA A 179 17.80 24.29 -9.38
N LEU A 180 17.34 23.04 -9.52
CA LEU A 180 16.08 22.60 -8.90
C LEU A 180 16.19 22.50 -7.36
N LYS A 181 17.40 22.34 -6.79
CA LYS A 181 17.58 22.26 -5.34
C LYS A 181 17.13 23.56 -4.66
N GLY A 182 16.29 23.42 -3.65
CA GLY A 182 15.68 24.50 -2.86
C GLY A 182 14.41 25.09 -3.48
N ARG A 183 13.99 24.63 -4.66
CA ARG A 183 12.72 25.08 -5.27
C ARG A 183 11.53 24.39 -4.63
N GLN A 184 10.44 25.14 -4.48
CA GLN A 184 9.14 24.57 -4.20
C GLN A 184 8.48 24.08 -5.49
N ALA A 185 7.74 23.00 -5.35
CA ALA A 185 6.98 22.38 -6.43
C ALA A 185 5.69 21.77 -5.87
N GLU A 186 4.80 21.39 -6.76
CA GLU A 186 3.64 20.57 -6.46
C GLU A 186 3.83 19.21 -7.15
N LEU A 187 3.71 18.12 -6.40
CA LEU A 187 3.84 16.74 -6.88
C LEU A 187 2.46 16.11 -6.98
N PHE A 188 2.10 15.59 -8.16
CA PHE A 188 0.82 14.93 -8.40
C PHE A 188 0.85 13.50 -7.89
N TRP A 189 -0.21 13.10 -7.18
CA TRP A 189 -0.42 11.75 -6.71
C TRP A 189 -1.63 11.10 -7.43
N PRO A 190 -1.41 10.11 -8.31
CA PRO A 190 -2.49 9.52 -9.10
C PRO A 190 -3.59 8.84 -8.29
N ASP A 191 -3.27 8.24 -7.13
CA ASP A 191 -4.22 7.46 -6.34
C ASP A 191 -5.41 8.29 -5.84
N ASN A 192 -5.16 9.55 -5.48
CA ASN A 192 -6.16 10.46 -4.95
C ASN A 192 -6.42 11.68 -5.84
N GLN A 193 -5.69 11.81 -6.95
CA GLN A 193 -5.80 12.89 -7.92
C GLN A 193 -5.55 14.28 -7.29
N LEU A 194 -4.62 14.36 -6.34
CA LEU A 194 -4.23 15.62 -5.68
C LEU A 194 -2.78 15.98 -5.98
N TRP A 195 -2.50 17.28 -5.87
CA TRP A 195 -1.18 17.88 -5.97
C TRP A 195 -0.70 18.28 -4.58
N TYR A 196 0.50 17.87 -4.21
CA TYR A 196 1.08 18.08 -2.89
C TYR A 196 2.26 19.05 -2.93
N LEU A 197 2.28 19.99 -2.00
CA LEU A 197 3.34 20.98 -1.90
C LEU A 197 4.63 20.34 -1.33
N VAL A 198 5.70 20.44 -2.09
CA VAL A 198 7.01 19.86 -1.79
C VAL A 198 8.14 20.88 -1.99
N GLU A 199 9.28 20.67 -1.34
CA GLU A 199 10.55 21.35 -1.62
C GLU A 199 11.58 20.32 -2.09
N ILE A 200 12.27 20.61 -3.18
CA ILE A 200 13.32 19.74 -3.71
C ILE A 200 14.60 19.96 -2.89
N ILE A 201 14.99 18.99 -2.07
CA ILE A 201 16.12 19.12 -1.14
C ILE A 201 17.45 18.63 -1.72
N SER A 202 17.42 17.73 -2.71
CA SER A 202 18.63 17.29 -3.42
C SER A 202 18.33 16.90 -4.87
N VAL A 203 19.31 17.06 -5.76
CA VAL A 203 19.18 16.72 -7.18
C VAL A 203 20.51 16.21 -7.72
N ASN A 204 20.47 15.05 -8.37
CA ASN A 204 21.54 14.52 -9.19
C ASN A 204 21.11 14.57 -10.66
N ALA A 205 21.53 15.62 -11.36
CA ALA A 205 21.13 15.84 -12.76
C ALA A 205 21.67 14.77 -13.73
N LYS A 206 22.72 14.02 -13.34
CA LYS A 206 23.28 12.93 -14.16
C LYS A 206 22.41 11.68 -14.09
N THR A 207 22.05 11.25 -12.88
CA THR A 207 21.20 10.08 -12.67
C THR A 207 19.72 10.39 -12.74
N LYS A 208 19.36 11.68 -12.91
CA LYS A 208 17.98 12.18 -12.89
C LYS A 208 17.24 11.83 -11.59
N GLN A 209 17.97 11.63 -10.50
CA GLN A 209 17.38 11.38 -9.18
C GLN A 209 17.27 12.68 -8.42
N ALA A 210 16.16 12.86 -7.69
CA ALA A 210 15.99 13.96 -6.76
C ALA A 210 15.46 13.44 -5.43
N LYS A 211 15.67 14.22 -4.38
CA LYS A 211 15.00 14.02 -3.10
C LYS A 211 14.15 15.25 -2.81
N ILE A 212 12.93 15.03 -2.36
CA ILE A 212 12.00 16.07 -1.95
C ILE A 212 11.67 15.96 -0.46
N VAL A 213 11.09 17.03 0.08
CA VAL A 213 10.41 17.02 1.37
C VAL A 213 9.02 17.62 1.22
N TYR A 214 7.99 16.95 1.72
CA TYR A 214 6.62 17.45 1.77
C TYR A 214 6.48 18.54 2.83
N ALA A 215 5.41 19.35 2.73
CA ALA A 215 5.04 20.29 3.80
C ALA A 215 4.80 19.60 5.16
N SER A 216 4.46 18.30 5.16
CA SER A 216 4.37 17.45 6.37
C SER A 216 5.73 17.16 7.01
N GLY A 217 6.83 17.33 6.28
CA GLY A 217 8.20 16.99 6.69
C GLY A 217 8.68 15.61 6.23
N GLU A 218 7.84 14.83 5.54
CA GLU A 218 8.21 13.54 4.97
C GLU A 218 9.17 13.72 3.77
N GLU A 219 10.18 12.86 3.65
CA GLU A 219 11.12 12.87 2.52
C GLU A 219 10.84 11.72 1.55
N GLU A 220 11.05 11.96 0.25
CA GLU A 220 10.89 10.95 -0.79
C GLU A 220 11.92 11.13 -1.91
N ASP A 221 12.41 10.01 -2.45
CA ASP A 221 13.30 9.98 -3.61
C ASP A 221 12.46 9.83 -4.89
N LEU A 222 12.79 10.62 -5.91
CA LEU A 222 12.06 10.74 -7.16
C LEU A 222 12.97 10.47 -8.37
N ASP A 223 12.44 9.73 -9.35
CA ASP A 223 12.99 9.70 -10.71
C ASP A 223 12.44 10.86 -11.54
N LEU A 224 13.27 11.88 -11.77
CA LEU A 224 12.89 13.07 -12.53
C LEU A 224 12.58 12.77 -14.01
N ALA A 225 13.10 11.67 -14.58
CA ALA A 225 12.77 11.30 -15.95
C ALA A 225 11.33 10.80 -16.05
N GLU A 226 10.89 10.00 -15.08
CA GLU A 226 9.50 9.56 -14.95
C GLU A 226 8.56 10.73 -14.66
N ILE A 227 8.90 11.55 -13.66
CA ILE A 227 8.10 12.72 -13.29
C ILE A 227 7.87 13.68 -14.46
N VAL A 228 8.89 13.93 -15.29
CA VAL A 228 8.77 14.76 -16.50
C VAL A 228 7.90 14.07 -17.56
N ARG A 229 8.08 12.77 -17.77
CA ARG A 229 7.33 11.98 -18.76
C ARG A 229 5.84 11.97 -18.45
N GLU A 230 5.48 11.86 -17.19
CA GLU A 230 4.09 11.77 -16.73
C GLU A 230 3.47 13.13 -16.42
N GLY A 231 4.28 14.18 -16.36
CA GLY A 231 3.82 15.53 -16.01
C GLY A 231 3.38 15.63 -14.56
N HIS A 232 3.99 14.86 -13.67
CA HIS A 232 3.60 14.72 -12.26
C HIS A 232 4.23 15.76 -11.33
N MET A 233 4.95 16.75 -11.85
CA MET A 233 5.48 17.84 -11.03
C MET A 233 5.27 19.19 -11.69
N ALA A 234 4.80 20.16 -10.92
CA ALA A 234 4.68 21.56 -11.31
C ALA A 234 5.61 22.43 -10.46
N LEU A 235 6.47 23.20 -11.11
CA LEU A 235 7.39 24.13 -10.46
C LEU A 235 6.68 25.43 -10.10
N LEU A 236 6.93 25.92 -8.87
CA LEU A 236 6.43 27.17 -8.32
C LEU A 236 7.42 28.33 -8.47
#